data_AF-A0A7X3IA38-F1
#
_entry.id   AF-A0A7X3IA38-F1
#
_cell.length_a   1.000
_cell.length_b   1.000
_cell.length_c   1.000
_cell.angle_alpha   90.00
_cell.angle_beta   90.00
_cell.angle_gamma   90.00
#
_symmetry.space_group_name_H-M   'P 1'
#
loop_
_entity.id
_entity.type
_entity.pdbx_description
1 polymer ?
#
loop_
_entity_poly.entity_id
_entity_poly.type
_entity_poly.pdbx_seq_one_letter_code
_entity_poly.pdbx_strand_id
1 'polypeptide(L)'
;MYFQLSKLILWPRVQAPLRELNFELGAINVITGASKTGKSAVIPIVDYCLCAEKCAIPVGTIRERCSWFGVVIETLEGRKLLARREPGDQQNTDDMFVLEGPEFVVPARIPGKNTNVETVKAMLNRLAGLTGLDFESGGDGSFKARPSFGI
;
A
#
# COMPACT_ATOMS: atom_id res chain seq x y z
N MET A 1 3.25 -2.07 -17.85
CA MET A 1 2.41 -1.80 -16.67
C MET A 1 2.02 -0.33 -16.68
N TYR A 2 0.73 -0.01 -16.68
CA TYR A 2 0.25 1.35 -16.38
C TYR A 2 -0.14 1.37 -14.90
N PHE A 3 0.57 2.18 -14.13
CA PHE A 3 0.39 2.34 -12.69
C PHE A 3 0.80 3.76 -12.33
N GLN A 4 -0.17 4.58 -11.95
CA GLN A 4 0.07 5.96 -11.56
C GLN A 4 -0.67 6.27 -10.28
N LEU A 5 -0.01 6.98 -9.35
CA LEU A 5 -0.62 7.46 -8.12
C LEU A 5 -1.44 8.72 -8.44
N SER A 6 -2.73 8.73 -8.11
CA SER A 6 -3.59 9.92 -8.29
C SER A 6 -3.92 10.61 -6.96
N LYS A 7 -4.01 9.87 -5.85
CA LYS A 7 -4.27 10.46 -4.53
C LYS A 7 -3.54 9.72 -3.41
N LEU A 8 -3.19 10.46 -2.35
CA LEU A 8 -2.92 9.94 -1.02
C LEU A 8 -3.99 10.47 -0.07
N ILE A 9 -4.54 9.61 0.77
CA ILE A 9 -5.68 9.92 1.64
C ILE A 9 -5.34 9.55 3.09
N LEU A 10 -5.72 10.43 4.01
CA LEU A 10 -5.61 10.25 5.45
C LEU A 10 -6.99 10.28 6.09
N TRP A 11 -7.38 9.20 6.75
CA TRP A 11 -8.61 9.16 7.55
C TRP A 11 -8.29 9.47 9.01
N PRO A 12 -8.77 10.59 9.57
CA PRO A 12 -8.55 10.92 10.97
C PRO A 12 -9.35 9.99 11.90
N ARG A 13 -8.81 9.72 13.09
CA ARG A 13 -9.49 8.97 14.16
C ARG A 13 -10.67 9.73 14.75
N VAL A 14 -10.54 11.05 14.80
CA VAL A 14 -11.58 11.96 15.30
C VAL A 14 -12.64 12.22 14.24
N GLN A 15 -13.80 12.76 14.63
CA GLN A 15 -14.83 13.23 13.69
C GLN A 15 -14.36 14.51 12.96
N ALA A 16 -13.44 14.35 12.01
CA ALA A 16 -12.96 15.38 11.10
C ALA A 16 -13.00 14.91 9.63
N PRO A 17 -13.07 15.82 8.65
CA PRO A 17 -12.95 15.46 7.25
C PRO A 17 -11.64 14.70 6.97
N LEU A 18 -11.69 13.76 6.02
CA LEU A 18 -10.46 13.15 5.51
C LEU A 18 -9.58 14.22 4.85
N ARG A 19 -8.27 13.97 4.79
CA ARG A 19 -7.33 14.84 4.08
C ARG A 19 -6.85 14.12 2.84
N GLU A 20 -6.80 14.85 1.73
CA GLU A 20 -6.31 14.33 0.46
C GLU A 20 -5.09 15.14 -0.02
N LEU A 21 -4.13 14.44 -0.60
CA LEU A 21 -3.07 15.00 -1.41
C LEU A 21 -3.26 14.44 -2.82
N ASN A 22 -3.56 15.32 -3.78
CA ASN A 22 -3.75 14.94 -5.18
C ASN A 22 -2.41 14.97 -5.92
N PHE A 23 -2.26 14.05 -6.87
CA PHE A 23 -1.12 13.96 -7.77
C PHE A 23 -1.61 14.12 -9.21
N GLU A 24 -0.85 14.87 -10.00
CA GLU A 24 -1.06 15.03 -11.43
C GLU A 24 -0.55 13.79 -12.17
N LEU A 25 -1.39 13.21 -13.03
CA LEU A 25 -1.06 12.01 -13.79
C LEU A 25 -0.13 12.34 -14.96
N GLY A 26 0.78 11.43 -15.29
CA GLY A 26 1.74 11.62 -16.40
C GLY A 26 2.75 12.75 -16.17
N ALA A 27 2.82 13.31 -14.95
CA ALA A 27 3.68 14.43 -14.61
C ALA A 27 4.60 14.14 -13.42
N ILE A 28 5.65 14.95 -13.30
CA ILE A 28 6.49 14.98 -12.09
C ILE A 28 5.79 15.84 -11.04
N ASN A 29 5.47 15.23 -9.91
CA ASN A 29 4.81 15.90 -8.79
C ASN A 29 5.85 16.40 -7.79
N VAL A 30 5.86 17.72 -7.53
CA VAL A 30 6.78 18.35 -6.57
C VAL A 30 6.04 18.71 -5.29
N ILE A 31 6.38 18.05 -4.19
CA ILE A 31 5.77 18.29 -2.87
C ILE A 31 6.59 19.31 -2.10
N THR A 32 6.09 20.53 -1.96
CA THR A 32 6.77 21.64 -1.27
C THR A 32 6.13 21.97 0.08
N GLY A 33 6.84 22.74 0.91
CA GLY A 33 6.34 23.22 2.20
C GLY A 33 7.42 23.33 3.28
N ALA A 34 7.16 24.06 4.35
CA ALA A 34 8.09 24.29 5.46
C ALA A 34 8.57 22.98 6.11
N SER A 35 9.75 22.97 6.73
CA SER A 35 10.27 21.77 7.41
C SER A 35 9.29 21.24 8.47
N LYS A 36 9.33 19.92 8.73
CA LYS A 36 8.49 19.23 9.73
C LYS A 36 6.96 19.26 9.50
N THR A 37 6.49 19.59 8.30
CA THR A 37 5.05 19.60 7.96
C THR A 37 4.48 18.24 7.50
N GLY A 38 5.23 17.15 7.65
CA GLY A 38 4.76 15.80 7.27
C GLY A 38 5.06 15.38 5.83
N LYS A 39 5.76 16.20 5.03
CA LYS A 39 6.18 15.85 3.66
C LYS A 39 6.95 14.51 3.58
N SER A 40 7.85 14.28 4.54
CA SER A 40 8.65 13.05 4.61
C SER A 40 7.83 11.78 4.89
N ALA A 41 6.55 11.92 5.26
CA ALA A 41 5.67 10.77 5.48
C ALA A 41 4.98 10.29 4.20
N VAL A 42 5.01 11.07 3.10
CA VAL A 42 4.29 10.73 1.87
C VAL A 42 4.75 9.39 1.30
N ILE A 43 6.05 9.19 1.11
CA ILE A 43 6.60 7.94 0.57
C ILE A 43 6.33 6.75 1.52
N PRO A 44 6.62 6.84 2.84
CA PRO A 44 6.26 5.77 3.77
C PRO A 44 4.77 5.40 3.79
N ILE A 45 3.86 6.36 3.59
CA ILE A 45 2.42 6.08 3.49
C ILE A 45 2.12 5.30 2.22
N VAL A 46 2.67 5.73 1.07
CA VAL A 46 2.51 5.04 -0.21
C VAL A 46 3.02 3.60 -0.09
N ASP A 47 4.25 3.41 0.38
CA ASP A 47 4.85 2.09 0.55
C ASP A 47 4.01 1.21 1.48
N TYR A 48 3.52 1.78 2.59
CA TYR A 48 2.70 1.04 3.55
C TYR A 48 1.40 0.53 2.94
N CYS A 49 0.73 1.37 2.13
CA CYS A 49 -0.50 0.98 1.42
C CYS A 49 -0.21 0.02 0.25
N LEU A 50 1.01 0.05 -0.30
CA LEU A 50 1.50 -0.91 -1.29
C LEU A 50 2.15 -2.16 -0.66
N CYS A 51 1.66 -2.55 0.52
CA CYS A 51 1.98 -3.82 1.17
C CYS A 51 3.42 -3.93 1.73
N ALA A 52 4.08 -2.83 2.07
CA ALA A 52 5.35 -2.89 2.80
C ALA A 52 5.24 -3.74 4.07
N GLU A 53 6.26 -4.54 4.38
CA GLU A 53 6.25 -5.46 5.52
C GLU A 53 6.09 -4.73 6.85
N LYS A 54 6.65 -3.52 6.98
CA LYS A 54 6.66 -2.72 8.20
C LYS A 54 6.09 -1.32 7.94
N CYS A 55 5.44 -0.75 8.96
CA CYS A 55 4.99 0.63 8.94
C CYS A 55 6.17 1.57 9.24
N ALA A 56 6.78 2.11 8.18
CA ALA A 56 7.86 3.10 8.28
C ALA A 56 7.36 4.54 8.43
N ILE A 57 6.04 4.75 8.52
CA ILE A 57 5.45 6.07 8.71
C ILE A 57 5.95 6.63 10.06
N PRO A 58 6.54 7.83 10.10
CA PRO A 58 7.05 8.39 11.36
C PRO A 58 5.97 8.46 12.44
N VAL A 59 6.33 8.00 13.63
CA VAL A 59 5.51 8.15 14.85
C VAL A 59 5.30 9.63 15.18
N GLY A 60 4.17 9.95 15.83
CA GLY A 60 3.75 11.31 16.13
C GLY A 60 2.52 11.73 15.33
N THR A 61 2.51 12.99 14.88
CA THR A 61 1.33 13.71 14.35
C THR A 61 0.46 12.92 13.37
N ILE A 62 1.04 12.20 12.41
CA ILE A 62 0.24 11.49 11.39
C ILE A 62 -0.31 10.17 11.95
N ARG A 63 0.54 9.30 12.51
CA ARG A 63 0.12 8.00 13.04
C ARG A 63 -0.84 8.09 14.22
N GLU A 64 -0.63 9.04 15.10
CA GLU A 64 -1.51 9.23 16.27
C GLU A 64 -2.88 9.78 15.88
N ARG A 65 -2.96 10.58 14.81
CA ARG A 65 -4.20 11.24 14.39
C ARG A 65 -5.01 10.47 13.35
N CYS A 66 -4.41 9.51 12.65
CA CYS A 66 -5.07 8.78 11.57
C CYS A 66 -5.43 7.34 11.97
N SER A 67 -6.62 6.88 11.57
CA SER A 67 -7.06 5.49 11.72
C SER A 67 -6.68 4.61 10.53
N TRP A 68 -6.63 5.21 9.34
CA TRP A 68 -6.31 4.54 8.08
C TRP A 68 -5.50 5.48 7.20
N PHE A 69 -4.64 4.88 6.39
CA PHE A 69 -3.94 5.54 5.29
C PHE A 69 -4.40 4.92 3.98
N GLY A 70 -4.36 5.66 2.89
CA GLY A 70 -4.66 5.07 1.60
C GLY A 70 -4.07 5.81 0.43
N VAL A 71 -4.07 5.12 -0.70
CA VAL A 71 -3.65 5.63 -1.99
C VAL A 71 -4.69 5.26 -3.04
N VAL A 72 -4.92 6.17 -3.98
CA VAL A 72 -5.66 5.86 -5.20
C VAL A 72 -4.66 5.72 -6.33
N ILE A 73 -4.74 4.59 -7.03
CA ILE A 73 -3.91 4.28 -8.19
C ILE A 73 -4.79 4.13 -9.43
N GLU A 74 -4.23 4.54 -10.56
CA GLU A 74 -4.78 4.38 -11.90
C GLU A 74 -4.07 3.21 -12.58
N THR A 75 -4.83 2.23 -13.06
CA THR A 75 -4.31 1.08 -13.80
C THR A 75 -5.08 0.87 -15.10
N LEU A 76 -4.61 -0.03 -15.97
CA LEU A 76 -5.34 -0.41 -17.20
C LEU A 76 -6.73 -1.01 -16.89
N GLU A 77 -6.93 -1.50 -15.67
CA GLU A 77 -8.18 -2.14 -15.23
C GLU A 77 -9.10 -1.17 -14.50
N GLY A 78 -8.76 0.12 -14.50
CA GLY A 78 -9.49 1.17 -13.80
C GLY A 78 -8.85 1.58 -12.48
N ARG A 79 -9.61 2.34 -11.70
CA ARG A 79 -9.15 2.97 -10.47
C ARG A 79 -9.17 1.98 -9.33
N LYS A 80 -8.18 2.07 -8.45
CA LYS A 80 -8.15 1.27 -7.21
C LYS A 80 -7.79 2.14 -6.02
N LEU A 81 -8.65 2.14 -5.00
CA LEU A 81 -8.30 2.62 -3.67
C LEU A 81 -7.68 1.46 -2.89
N LEU A 82 -6.45 1.66 -2.40
CA LEU A 82 -5.77 0.75 -1.49
C LEU A 82 -5.60 1.47 -0.15
N ALA A 83 -6.29 1.02 0.89
CA ALA A 83 -6.18 1.58 2.22
C ALA A 83 -5.68 0.53 3.22
N ARG A 84 -4.81 0.95 4.14
CA ARG A 84 -4.26 0.11 5.21
C ARG A 84 -4.48 0.76 6.56
N ARG A 85 -4.91 -0.02 7.54
CA ARG A 85 -5.18 0.46 8.90
C ARG A 85 -3.89 0.90 9.58
N GLU A 86 -3.96 1.92 10.44
CA GLU A 86 -2.83 2.26 11.31
C GLU A 86 -2.59 1.13 12.33
N PRO A 87 -1.33 0.65 12.52
CA PRO A 87 -1.06 -0.59 13.25
C PRO A 87 -1.02 -0.47 14.78
N GLY A 88 -1.25 0.70 15.35
CA GLY A 88 -1.07 0.96 16.79
C GLY A 88 0.36 0.70 17.24
N ASP A 89 0.52 -0.04 18.33
CA ASP A 89 1.83 -0.41 18.88
C ASP A 89 2.52 -1.55 18.10
N GLN A 90 1.85 -2.11 17.08
CA GLN A 90 2.42 -3.19 16.26
C GLN A 90 3.31 -2.63 15.14
N GLN A 91 4.20 -3.48 14.62
CA GLN A 91 5.07 -3.10 13.49
C GLN A 91 4.27 -2.98 12.18
N ASN A 92 3.17 -3.71 12.04
CA ASN A 92 2.30 -3.72 10.87
C ASN A 92 0.91 -4.25 11.23
N THR A 93 0.02 -4.29 10.24
CA THR A 93 -1.28 -4.99 10.30
C THR A 93 -1.61 -5.49 8.91
N ASP A 94 -2.34 -6.59 8.82
CA ASP A 94 -2.85 -7.10 7.55
C ASP A 94 -4.18 -6.48 7.14
N ASP A 95 -4.75 -5.61 7.97
CA ASP A 95 -6.04 -4.99 7.70
C ASP A 95 -5.97 -4.03 6.52
N MET A 96 -6.49 -4.50 5.39
CA MET A 96 -6.58 -3.75 4.13
C MET A 96 -8.04 -3.50 3.76
N PHE A 97 -8.27 -2.39 3.08
CA PHE A 97 -9.54 -2.06 2.45
C PHE A 97 -9.30 -1.66 1.00
N VAL A 98 -10.03 -2.29 0.08
CA VAL A 98 -9.94 -2.04 -1.35
C VAL A 98 -11.29 -1.63 -1.92
N LEU A 99 -11.29 -0.59 -2.77
CA LEU A 99 -12.37 -0.33 -3.72
C LEU A 99 -11.78 -0.30 -5.11
N GLU A 100 -12.48 -0.92 -6.06
CA GLU A 100 -12.07 -0.92 -7.46
C GLU A 100 -13.27 -0.69 -8.37
N GLY A 101 -13.03 -0.02 -9.49
CA GLY A 101 -14.05 0.28 -10.48
C GLY A 101 -13.57 1.33 -11.47
N PRO A 102 -14.34 1.56 -12.56
CA PRO A 102 -14.06 2.66 -13.49
C PRO A 102 -14.11 4.01 -12.75
N GLU A 103 -15.06 4.15 -11.83
CA GLU A 103 -15.16 5.26 -10.88
C GLU A 103 -15.68 4.75 -9.54
N PHE A 104 -15.29 5.43 -8.46
CA PHE A 104 -15.86 5.22 -7.13
C PHE A 104 -15.78 6.50 -6.31
N VAL A 105 -16.63 6.58 -5.29
CA VAL A 105 -16.57 7.63 -4.27
C VAL A 105 -15.71 7.14 -3.12
N VAL A 106 -14.69 7.92 -2.77
CA VAL A 106 -13.87 7.65 -1.57
C VAL A 106 -14.77 7.80 -0.34
N PRO A 107 -14.89 6.78 0.52
CA PRO A 107 -15.76 6.85 1.67
C PRO A 107 -15.19 7.82 2.72
N ALA A 108 -16.06 8.63 3.33
CA ALA A 108 -15.64 9.58 4.38
C ALA A 108 -14.98 8.89 5.59
N ARG A 109 -15.30 7.60 5.79
CA ARG A 109 -14.72 6.69 6.77
C ARG A 109 -14.60 5.29 6.18
N ILE A 110 -13.52 4.59 6.51
CA ILE A 110 -13.38 3.18 6.18
C ILE A 110 -14.30 2.38 7.13
N PRO A 111 -15.29 1.63 6.62
CA PRO A 111 -16.25 0.89 7.45
C PRO A 111 -15.60 -0.28 8.20
N GLY A 112 -14.49 -0.78 7.68
CA GLY A 112 -13.75 -1.92 8.21
C GLY A 112 -12.82 -2.45 7.12
N LYS A 113 -12.02 -3.48 7.45
CA LYS A 113 -11.27 -4.20 6.42
C LYS A 113 -12.22 -4.99 5.53
N ASN A 114 -11.89 -5.13 4.25
CA ASN A 114 -12.57 -6.05 3.34
C ASN A 114 -11.60 -7.04 2.67
N THR A 115 -10.31 -6.92 2.95
CA THR A 115 -9.27 -7.79 2.41
C THR A 115 -8.03 -7.78 3.31
N ASN A 116 -6.95 -8.43 2.86
CA ASN A 116 -5.67 -8.49 3.55
C ASN A 116 -4.47 -8.17 2.64
N VAL A 117 -3.30 -8.02 3.25
CA VAL A 117 -2.04 -7.69 2.57
C VAL A 117 -1.69 -8.69 1.47
N GLU A 118 -1.80 -10.00 1.72
CA GLU A 118 -1.46 -11.04 0.74
C GLU A 118 -2.35 -10.97 -0.51
N THR A 119 -3.64 -10.71 -0.33
CA THR A 119 -4.58 -10.52 -1.44
C THR A 119 -4.21 -9.30 -2.30
N VAL A 120 -3.81 -8.20 -1.65
CA VAL A 120 -3.37 -6.99 -2.37
C VAL A 120 -2.02 -7.20 -3.05
N LYS A 121 -1.07 -7.91 -2.44
CA LYS A 121 0.19 -8.32 -3.10
C LYS A 121 -0.07 -9.15 -4.34
N ALA A 122 -0.96 -10.15 -4.26
CA ALA A 122 -1.33 -10.97 -5.42
C ALA A 122 -1.94 -10.11 -6.54
N MET A 123 -2.80 -9.15 -6.20
CA MET A 123 -3.34 -8.17 -7.16
C MET A 123 -2.23 -7.34 -7.80
N LEU A 124 -1.31 -6.78 -7.02
CA LEU A 124 -0.19 -5.97 -7.52
C LEU A 124 0.75 -6.79 -8.41
N ASN A 125 1.04 -8.04 -8.04
CA ASN A 125 1.82 -8.98 -8.85
C ASN A 125 1.13 -9.23 -10.20
N ARG A 126 -0.19 -9.43 -10.20
CA ARG A 126 -0.98 -9.58 -11.44
C ARG A 126 -0.91 -8.33 -12.32
N LEU A 127 -1.07 -7.15 -11.74
CA LEU A 127 -0.95 -5.86 -12.46
C LEU A 127 0.46 -5.63 -13.03
N ALA A 128 1.49 -6.12 -12.35
CA ALA A 128 2.87 -6.10 -12.80
C ALA A 128 3.20 -7.17 -13.84
N GLY A 129 2.27 -8.08 -14.16
CA GLY A 129 2.49 -9.19 -15.09
C GLY A 129 3.36 -10.31 -14.52
N LEU A 130 3.47 -10.41 -13.19
CA LEU A 130 4.26 -11.42 -12.47
C LEU A 130 3.47 -12.72 -12.20
N THR A 131 2.40 -12.97 -12.96
CA THR A 131 1.59 -14.19 -12.85
C THR A 131 2.39 -15.39 -13.35
N GLY A 132 3.06 -16.11 -12.45
CA GLY A 132 3.88 -17.28 -12.79
C GLY A 132 5.27 -17.31 -12.16
N LEU A 133 5.63 -16.30 -11.35
CA LEU A 133 6.78 -16.44 -10.44
C LEU A 133 6.31 -17.20 -9.20
N ASP A 134 6.57 -18.51 -9.17
CA ASP A 134 6.71 -19.24 -7.91
C ASP A 134 7.89 -18.59 -7.16
N PHE A 135 7.59 -17.59 -6.34
CA PHE A 135 8.52 -17.15 -5.32
C PHE A 135 8.55 -18.27 -4.26
N GLU A 136 9.34 -19.31 -4.51
CA GLU A 136 9.88 -20.14 -3.45
C GLU A 136 10.74 -19.23 -2.56
N SER A 137 10.09 -18.57 -1.61
CA SER A 137 10.78 -17.90 -0.52
C SER A 137 11.40 -18.99 0.33
N GLY A 138 12.71 -19.20 0.14
CA GLY A 138 13.47 -20.28 0.74
C GLY A 138 13.33 -20.37 2.26
N GLY A 139 13.17 -21.61 2.72
CA GLY A 139 13.20 -21.97 4.13
C GLY A 139 12.66 -23.37 4.35
N ASP A 140 13.39 -24.41 3.93
CA ASP A 140 13.82 -25.49 4.83
C ASP A 140 14.65 -26.56 4.09
N GLY A 141 15.70 -27.01 4.76
CA GLY A 141 16.73 -27.88 4.21
C GLY A 141 16.19 -29.22 3.70
N SER A 142 16.43 -29.50 2.42
CA SER A 142 16.39 -30.86 1.90
C SER A 142 17.64 -31.08 1.03
N PHE A 143 18.53 -31.90 1.55
CA PHE A 143 19.72 -32.42 0.88
C PHE A 143 19.29 -33.21 -0.36
N LYS A 144 19.17 -32.56 -1.53
CA LYS A 144 19.01 -33.26 -2.81
C LYS A 144 20.40 -33.67 -3.32
N ALA A 145 20.59 -34.99 -3.33
CA ALA A 145 21.78 -35.72 -3.71
C ALA A 145 22.43 -35.19 -5.02
N ARG A 146 23.75 -35.08 -5.00
CA ARG A 146 24.57 -34.90 -6.21
C ARG A 146 24.42 -36.15 -7.11
N PRO A 147 24.18 -36.01 -8.42
CA PRO A 147 24.35 -37.14 -9.34
C PRO A 147 25.84 -37.45 -9.47
N SER A 148 26.26 -38.62 -9.03
CA SER A 148 27.58 -39.18 -9.36
C SER A 148 27.48 -39.85 -10.73
N PHE A 149 28.18 -39.32 -11.73
CA PHE A 149 28.51 -40.06 -12.94
C PHE A 149 29.68 -41.00 -12.61
N GLY A 150 29.38 -42.30 -12.53
CA GLY A 150 30.38 -43.37 -12.57
C GLY A 150 30.37 -44.00 -13.96
N ILE A 151 31.58 -44.17 -14.51
CA ILE A 151 31.90 -44.91 -15.74
C ILE A 151 31.55 -46.39 -15.56
#